data_AF-A0A142X616-F1
#
_entry.id   AF-A0A142X616-F1
#
_cell.length_a   1.000
_cell.length_b   1.000
_cell.length_c   1.000
_cell.angle_alpha   90.00
_cell.angle_beta   90.00
_cell.angle_gamma   90.00
#
_symmetry.space_group_name_H-M   'P 1'
#
loop_
_entity.id
_entity.type
_entity.pdbx_description
1 polymer ?
#
loop_
_entity_poly.entity_id
_entity_poly.type
_entity_poly.pdbx_seq_one_letter_code
_entity_poly.pdbx_strand_id
1 'polypeptide(L)'
;MSQGEQPVYVCEQVREVERLHRDLLTDTVRRLPIRDQLDRQANRILDAHQAGDRAIVPQITCWHPRLACHSADDIMNSAFTPDDARQTIAREYGFTDWLHAAAEGGDPPDADFELAVDTLLRGDVETLRVLLAGDPRLIHRRSRYGHRSTLLHYVGSNGVETYRQRVPLNLAEITRLLVEAGADVNAPANMYGGGSTTLGLLATSDHPAKAGVTDDVRKVLEEAAARRR
;
A
#
# COMPACT_ATOMS: atom_id res chain seq x y z
N MET A 1 -22.41 -16.86 12.82
CA MET A 1 -23.04 -15.63 12.29
C MET A 1 -22.21 -15.17 11.13
N SER A 2 -22.71 -15.29 9.89
CA SER A 2 -22.03 -14.76 8.71
C SER A 2 -22.03 -13.24 8.82
N GLN A 3 -20.90 -12.67 9.24
CA GLN A 3 -20.68 -11.23 9.28
C GLN A 3 -20.80 -10.70 7.85
N GLY A 4 -21.64 -9.69 7.64
CA GLY A 4 -21.74 -9.03 6.34
C GLY A 4 -20.38 -8.43 5.96
N GLU A 5 -20.04 -8.53 4.68
CA GLU A 5 -18.85 -7.93 4.10
C GLU A 5 -18.77 -6.45 4.52
N GLN A 6 -17.68 -6.05 5.20
CA GLN A 6 -17.54 -4.67 5.65
C GLN A 6 -17.42 -3.75 4.43
N PRO A 7 -18.14 -2.61 4.40
CA PRO A 7 -18.03 -1.70 3.27
C PRO A 7 -16.60 -1.13 3.20
N VAL A 8 -16.01 -1.19 2.01
CA VAL A 8 -14.67 -0.66 1.73
C VAL A 8 -14.77 0.44 0.67
N TYR A 9 -14.34 1.64 1.04
CA TYR A 9 -14.15 2.72 0.09
C TYR A 9 -12.90 2.46 -0.77
N VAL A 10 -13.08 2.58 -2.08
CA VAL A 10 -12.00 2.54 -3.08
C VAL A 10 -12.32 3.63 -4.10
N CYS A 11 -11.39 4.53 -4.37
CA CYS A 11 -11.61 5.54 -5.40
C CYS A 11 -11.50 4.91 -6.80
N GLU A 12 -12.07 5.56 -7.82
CA GLU A 12 -12.06 5.05 -9.20
C GLU A 12 -10.64 4.80 -9.73
N GLN A 13 -9.71 5.71 -9.47
CA GLN A 13 -8.31 5.57 -9.88
C GLN A 13 -7.65 4.30 -9.32
N VAL A 14 -7.90 3.99 -8.04
CA VAL A 14 -7.38 2.76 -7.42
C VAL A 14 -8.04 1.51 -8.02
N ARG A 15 -9.34 1.55 -8.32
CA ARG A 15 -10.03 0.44 -8.99
C ARG A 15 -9.47 0.16 -10.39
N GLU A 16 -9.12 1.21 -11.14
CA GLU A 16 -8.53 1.06 -12.47
C GLU A 16 -7.11 0.49 -12.40
N VAL A 17 -6.29 0.91 -11.44
CA VAL A 17 -4.97 0.30 -11.19
C VAL A 17 -5.11 -1.18 -10.78
N GLU A 18 -6.06 -1.50 -9.91
CA GLU A 18 -6.36 -2.89 -9.54
C GLU A 18 -6.82 -3.71 -10.76
N ARG A 19 -7.69 -3.16 -11.62
CA ARG A 19 -8.10 -3.78 -12.88
C ARG A 19 -6.90 -4.06 -13.77
N LEU A 20 -6.02 -3.07 -13.91
CA LEU A 20 -4.83 -3.15 -14.76
C LEU A 20 -3.89 -4.26 -14.31
N HIS A 21 -3.73 -4.51 -13.01
CA HIS A 21 -2.78 -5.50 -12.49
C HIS A 21 -3.42 -6.82 -12.03
N ARG A 22 -4.74 -7.00 -12.19
CA ARG A 22 -5.52 -8.07 -11.55
C ARG A 22 -4.92 -9.48 -11.65
N ASP A 23 -4.47 -9.89 -12.82
CA ASP A 23 -3.87 -11.21 -13.08
C ASP A 23 -2.45 -11.35 -12.49
N LEU A 24 -1.79 -10.23 -12.19
CA LEU A 24 -0.51 -10.17 -11.50
C LEU A 24 -0.64 -10.16 -9.97
N LEU A 25 -1.84 -9.90 -9.43
CA LEU A 25 -2.10 -9.84 -7.98
C LEU A 25 -2.54 -11.19 -7.37
N THR A 26 -2.13 -12.30 -7.99
CA THR A 26 -2.52 -13.65 -7.58
C THR A 26 -1.50 -14.28 -6.63
N ASP A 27 -1.93 -15.26 -5.81
CA ASP A 27 -1.03 -16.00 -4.91
C ASP A 27 0.12 -16.69 -5.67
N THR A 28 -0.12 -17.10 -6.92
CA THR A 28 0.91 -17.70 -7.76
C THR A 28 2.02 -16.70 -8.09
N VAL A 29 1.66 -15.45 -8.38
CA VAL A 29 2.64 -14.40 -8.65
C VAL A 29 3.31 -13.95 -7.35
N ARG A 30 2.57 -13.87 -6.24
CA ARG A 30 3.12 -13.51 -4.92
C ARG A 30 4.18 -14.48 -4.39
N ARG A 31 4.22 -15.73 -4.87
CA ARG A 31 5.27 -16.70 -4.52
C ARG A 31 6.59 -16.48 -5.27
N LEU A 32 6.63 -15.62 -6.29
CA LEU A 32 7.85 -15.26 -6.99
C LEU A 32 8.70 -14.29 -6.16
N PRO A 33 10.02 -14.17 -6.42
CA PRO A 33 10.82 -13.08 -5.90
C PRO A 33 10.17 -11.72 -6.15
N ILE A 34 10.24 -10.80 -5.18
CA ILE A 34 9.65 -9.46 -5.29
C ILE A 34 10.08 -8.77 -6.59
N ARG A 35 11.38 -8.83 -6.93
CA ARG A 35 11.88 -8.19 -8.16
C ARG A 35 11.20 -8.73 -9.43
N ASP A 36 10.85 -10.02 -9.46
CA ASP A 36 10.19 -10.64 -10.61
C ASP A 36 8.72 -10.22 -10.68
N GLN A 37 8.06 -10.02 -9.53
CA GLN A 37 6.71 -9.47 -9.47
C GLN A 37 6.68 -8.01 -9.97
N LEU A 38 7.65 -7.20 -9.53
CA LEU A 38 7.76 -5.80 -9.93
C LEU A 38 8.13 -5.67 -11.41
N ASP A 39 8.99 -6.53 -11.97
CA ASP A 39 9.32 -6.52 -13.40
C ASP A 39 8.08 -6.81 -14.26
N ARG A 40 7.22 -7.74 -13.82
CA ARG A 40 5.94 -8.01 -14.50
C ARG A 40 4.99 -6.81 -14.46
N GLN A 41 4.89 -6.14 -13.33
CA GLN A 41 4.08 -4.92 -13.21
C GLN A 41 4.67 -3.76 -14.05
N ALA A 42 6.00 -3.67 -14.14
CA ALA A 42 6.67 -2.68 -14.98
C ALA A 42 6.35 -2.92 -16.47
N ASN A 43 6.43 -4.17 -16.93
CA ASN A 43 6.02 -4.52 -18.28
C ASN A 43 4.53 -4.24 -18.52
N ARG A 44 3.66 -4.50 -17.52
CA ARG A 44 2.22 -4.18 -17.61
C ARG A 44 1.95 -2.69 -17.81
N ILE A 45 2.60 -1.80 -17.06
CA ILE A 45 2.38 -0.35 -17.23
C ILE A 45 3.00 0.18 -18.53
N LEU A 46 4.07 -0.46 -19.04
CA LEU A 46 4.64 -0.14 -20.35
C LEU A 46 3.67 -0.50 -21.48
N ASP A 47 3.14 -1.73 -21.47
CA ASP A 47 2.16 -2.18 -22.47
C ASP A 47 0.89 -1.32 -22.44
N ALA A 48 0.43 -0.96 -21.24
CA ALA A 48 -0.72 -0.08 -21.06
C ALA A 48 -0.49 1.33 -21.60
N HIS A 49 0.71 1.91 -21.42
CA HIS A 49 1.06 3.19 -22.03
C HIS A 49 0.99 3.12 -23.56
N GLN A 50 1.58 2.08 -24.15
CA GLN A 50 1.55 1.85 -25.60
C GLN A 50 0.13 1.62 -26.14
N ALA A 51 -0.73 0.99 -25.35
CA ALA A 51 -2.14 0.76 -25.69
C ALA A 51 -3.04 1.99 -25.44
N GLY A 52 -2.51 3.06 -24.84
CA GLY A 52 -3.29 4.25 -24.47
C GLY A 52 -4.21 4.06 -23.26
N ASP A 53 -4.02 3.01 -22.45
CA ASP A 53 -4.80 2.76 -21.24
C ASP A 53 -4.39 3.74 -20.13
N ARG A 54 -5.30 4.63 -19.75
CA ARG A 54 -5.08 5.69 -18.76
C ARG A 54 -5.09 5.18 -17.32
N ALA A 55 -5.31 3.89 -17.07
CA ALA A 55 -5.22 3.28 -15.74
C ALA A 55 -3.83 3.43 -15.10
N ILE A 56 -2.77 3.64 -15.89
CA ILE A 56 -1.39 3.86 -15.41
C ILE A 56 -1.16 5.25 -14.81
N VAL A 57 -2.02 6.22 -15.13
CA VAL A 57 -1.79 7.64 -14.80
C VAL A 57 -1.56 7.85 -13.30
N PRO A 58 -2.34 7.27 -12.37
CA PRO A 58 -2.10 7.44 -10.93
C PRO A 58 -0.69 6.99 -10.50
N GLN A 59 -0.20 5.86 -11.04
CA GLN A 59 1.12 5.34 -10.71
C GLN A 59 2.22 6.27 -11.24
N ILE A 60 2.11 6.74 -12.49
CA ILE A 60 3.10 7.63 -13.11
C ILE A 60 3.10 9.01 -12.42
N THR A 61 1.93 9.61 -12.20
CA THR A 61 1.81 10.93 -11.55
C THR A 61 2.38 10.93 -10.13
N CYS A 62 2.30 9.81 -9.41
CA CYS A 62 2.81 9.73 -8.04
C CYS A 62 4.29 9.34 -7.94
N TRP A 63 4.79 8.48 -8.84
CA TRP A 63 6.04 7.77 -8.60
C TRP A 63 7.10 7.95 -9.68
N HIS A 64 6.73 8.43 -10.88
CA HIS A 64 7.67 8.58 -11.98
C HIS A 64 8.73 9.66 -11.67
N PRO A 65 10.05 9.39 -11.86
CA PRO A 65 11.11 10.32 -11.49
C PRO A 65 11.03 11.73 -12.12
N ARG A 66 10.48 11.82 -13.34
CA ARG A 66 10.44 13.06 -14.14
C ARG A 66 9.05 13.57 -14.50
N LEU A 67 8.03 12.73 -14.34
CA LEU A 67 6.65 12.99 -14.78
C LEU A 67 5.70 13.03 -13.58
N ALA A 68 6.23 12.95 -12.36
CA ALA A 68 5.45 13.16 -11.17
C ALA A 68 4.74 14.53 -11.25
N CYS A 69 3.48 14.57 -10.85
CA CYS A 69 2.61 15.75 -10.91
C CYS A 69 2.27 16.28 -12.32
N HIS A 70 2.67 15.60 -13.40
CA HIS A 70 2.22 15.97 -14.76
C HIS A 70 0.75 15.61 -14.99
N SER A 71 0.12 16.31 -15.95
CA SER A 71 -1.25 16.00 -16.36
C SER A 71 -1.32 14.63 -17.03
N ALA A 72 -2.50 14.02 -17.00
CA ALA A 72 -2.74 12.75 -17.65
C ALA A 72 -2.45 12.80 -19.16
N ASP A 73 -2.75 13.92 -19.83
CA ASP A 73 -2.46 14.07 -21.26
C ASP A 73 -0.96 14.22 -21.53
N ASP A 74 -0.24 14.96 -20.70
CA ASP A 74 1.23 15.06 -20.83
C ASP A 74 1.89 13.70 -20.63
N ILE A 75 1.42 12.90 -19.67
CA ILE A 75 1.91 11.54 -19.42
C ILE A 75 1.67 10.65 -20.64
N MET A 76 0.46 10.65 -21.19
CA MET A 76 0.13 9.78 -22.33
C MET A 76 0.82 10.22 -23.63
N ASN A 77 1.17 11.50 -23.76
CA ASN A 77 1.90 12.03 -24.92
C ASN A 77 3.43 11.99 -24.78
N SER A 78 3.94 11.65 -23.59
CA SER A 78 5.38 11.54 -23.33
C SER A 78 5.94 10.21 -23.80
N ALA A 79 7.22 10.17 -24.15
CA ALA A 79 7.94 8.91 -24.31
C ALA A 79 8.01 8.20 -22.95
N PHE A 80 7.66 6.91 -22.94
CA PHE A 80 7.68 6.07 -21.75
C PHE A 80 8.47 4.79 -22.03
N THR A 81 9.65 4.69 -21.43
CA THR A 81 10.60 3.62 -21.71
C THR A 81 10.46 2.45 -20.73
N PRO A 82 11.03 1.27 -21.02
CA PRO A 82 11.08 0.16 -20.06
C PRO A 82 11.78 0.53 -18.74
N ASP A 83 12.80 1.40 -18.79
CA ASP A 83 13.47 1.88 -17.58
C ASP A 83 12.54 2.79 -16.76
N ASP A 84 11.87 3.75 -17.41
CA ASP A 84 10.87 4.62 -16.76
C ASP A 84 9.79 3.78 -16.03
N ALA A 85 9.32 2.70 -16.66
CA ALA A 85 8.36 1.78 -16.06
C ALA A 85 8.91 1.07 -14.82
N ARG A 86 10.12 0.51 -14.90
CA ARG A 86 10.80 -0.14 -13.76
C ARG A 86 11.04 0.83 -12.61
N GLN A 87 11.49 2.06 -12.90
CA GLN A 87 11.71 3.07 -11.88
C GLN A 87 10.40 3.48 -11.20
N THR A 88 9.31 3.62 -11.96
CA THR A 88 7.99 3.97 -11.42
C THR A 88 7.49 2.90 -10.45
N ILE A 89 7.50 1.63 -10.85
CA ILE A 89 7.06 0.52 -9.99
C ILE A 89 7.98 0.35 -8.78
N ALA A 90 9.31 0.43 -8.94
CA ALA A 90 10.22 0.32 -7.80
C ALA A 90 9.91 1.39 -6.72
N ARG A 91 9.68 2.63 -7.16
CA ARG A 91 9.39 3.77 -6.26
C ARG A 91 8.01 3.66 -5.61
N GLU A 92 7.01 3.16 -6.31
CA GLU A 92 5.68 2.87 -5.74
C GLU A 92 5.77 1.91 -4.55
N TYR A 93 6.61 0.88 -4.66
CA TYR A 93 6.86 -0.09 -3.58
C TYR A 93 7.89 0.42 -2.55
N GLY A 94 8.27 1.70 -2.62
CA GLY A 94 9.16 2.38 -1.69
C GLY A 94 10.63 2.01 -1.81
N PHE A 95 11.06 1.36 -2.90
CA PHE A 95 12.48 1.27 -3.23
C PHE A 95 12.95 2.61 -3.79
N THR A 96 14.24 2.90 -3.64
CA THR A 96 14.83 4.16 -4.12
C THR A 96 14.85 4.23 -5.65
N ASP A 97 15.14 3.09 -6.28
CA ASP A 97 15.24 2.87 -7.71
C ASP A 97 15.12 1.35 -8.02
N TRP A 98 15.15 1.01 -9.31
CA TRP A 98 15.13 -0.38 -9.76
C TRP A 98 16.32 -1.22 -9.28
N LEU A 99 17.52 -0.63 -9.16
CA LEU A 99 18.71 -1.37 -8.74
C LEU A 99 18.57 -1.87 -7.31
N HIS A 100 18.03 -1.03 -6.43
CA HIS A 100 17.69 -1.40 -5.06
C HIS A 100 16.62 -2.51 -5.03
N ALA A 101 15.54 -2.38 -5.80
CA ALA A 101 14.52 -3.43 -5.90
C ALA A 101 15.09 -4.77 -6.40
N ALA A 102 16.00 -4.74 -7.38
CA ALA A 102 16.64 -5.94 -7.92
C ALA A 102 17.61 -6.60 -6.93
N ALA A 103 18.28 -5.80 -6.09
CA ALA A 103 19.23 -6.26 -5.09
C ALA A 103 18.54 -6.88 -3.88
N GLU A 104 17.47 -6.27 -3.36
CA GLU A 104 16.78 -6.72 -2.14
C GLU A 104 15.56 -7.60 -2.42
N GLY A 105 14.99 -7.55 -3.63
CA GLY A 105 13.80 -8.29 -4.01
C GLY A 105 14.04 -9.75 -4.41
N GLY A 106 15.09 -10.39 -3.91
CA GLY A 106 15.45 -11.77 -4.25
C GLY A 106 14.53 -12.84 -3.63
N ASP A 107 13.85 -12.49 -2.54
CA ASP A 107 12.88 -13.34 -1.85
C ASP A 107 11.44 -12.94 -2.16
N PRO A 108 10.46 -13.85 -2.02
CA PRO A 108 9.05 -13.49 -2.05
C PRO A 108 8.66 -12.65 -0.80
N PRO A 109 7.53 -11.92 -0.85
CA PRO A 109 6.90 -11.30 0.32
C PRO A 109 6.64 -12.30 1.46
N ASP A 110 6.51 -11.78 2.68
CA ASP A 110 6.14 -12.59 3.86
C ASP A 110 4.64 -12.92 3.80
N ALA A 111 4.30 -14.16 3.45
CA ALA A 111 2.93 -14.59 3.21
C ALA A 111 1.96 -14.31 4.39
N ASP A 112 2.41 -14.47 5.64
CA ASP A 112 1.57 -14.21 6.81
C ASP A 112 1.30 -12.71 6.97
N PHE A 113 2.33 -11.89 6.71
CA PHE A 113 2.21 -10.43 6.73
C PHE A 113 1.28 -9.94 5.62
N GLU A 114 1.46 -10.44 4.39
CA GLU A 114 0.62 -10.08 3.25
C GLU A 114 -0.85 -10.49 3.48
N LEU A 115 -1.10 -11.65 4.10
CA LEU A 115 -2.44 -12.08 4.48
C LEU A 115 -3.07 -11.16 5.52
N ALA A 116 -2.30 -10.70 6.51
CA ALA A 116 -2.80 -9.77 7.52
C ALA A 116 -3.10 -8.39 6.92
N VAL A 117 -2.28 -7.90 5.98
CA VAL A 117 -2.55 -6.67 5.22
C VAL A 117 -3.85 -6.81 4.42
N ASP A 118 -4.02 -7.89 3.66
CA ASP A 118 -5.22 -8.09 2.86
C ASP A 118 -6.48 -8.23 3.75
N THR A 119 -6.38 -8.92 4.89
CA THR A 119 -7.46 -9.03 5.88
C THR A 119 -7.83 -7.68 6.49
N LEU A 120 -6.84 -6.86 6.84
CA LEU A 120 -7.01 -5.48 7.30
C LEU A 120 -7.77 -4.64 6.27
N LEU A 121 -7.32 -4.66 5.01
CA LEU A 121 -7.90 -3.84 3.93
C LEU A 121 -9.32 -4.29 3.53
N ARG A 122 -9.74 -5.51 3.89
CA ARG A 122 -11.12 -6.00 3.75
C ARG A 122 -12.05 -5.60 4.89
N GLY A 123 -11.54 -5.02 5.97
CA GLY A 123 -12.36 -4.69 7.13
C GLY A 123 -12.56 -5.85 8.11
N ASP A 124 -11.92 -7.01 7.90
CA ASP A 124 -12.20 -8.24 8.66
C ASP A 124 -11.45 -8.27 10.00
N VAL A 125 -12.02 -7.59 10.98
CA VAL A 125 -11.48 -7.45 12.35
C VAL A 125 -11.35 -8.81 13.04
N GLU A 126 -12.31 -9.71 12.84
CA GLU A 126 -12.35 -11.01 13.53
C GLU A 126 -11.20 -11.91 13.05
N THR A 127 -11.04 -12.05 11.75
CA THR A 127 -9.92 -12.82 11.18
C THR A 127 -8.58 -12.17 11.52
N LEU A 128 -8.48 -10.83 11.45
CA LEU A 128 -7.26 -10.12 11.83
C LEU A 128 -6.88 -10.37 13.30
N ARG A 129 -7.86 -10.39 14.20
CA ARG A 129 -7.64 -10.72 15.63
C ARG A 129 -7.12 -12.14 15.80
N VAL A 130 -7.69 -13.11 15.08
CA VAL A 130 -7.23 -14.50 15.11
C VAL A 130 -5.78 -14.62 14.61
N LEU A 131 -5.43 -13.94 13.51
CA LEU A 131 -4.07 -13.93 12.97
C LEU A 131 -3.06 -13.36 13.98
N LEU A 132 -3.39 -12.24 14.63
CA LEU A 132 -2.54 -11.60 15.63
C LEU A 132 -2.40 -12.43 16.91
N ALA A 133 -3.46 -13.12 17.33
CA ALA A 133 -3.40 -14.03 18.47
C ALA A 133 -2.57 -15.29 18.17
N GLY A 134 -2.62 -15.77 16.92
CA GLY A 134 -1.84 -16.93 16.46
C GLY A 134 -0.34 -16.67 16.34
N ASP A 135 0.06 -15.46 15.93
CA ASP A 135 1.45 -15.00 15.99
C ASP A 135 1.55 -13.54 16.45
N PRO A 136 1.76 -13.29 17.76
CA PRO A 136 1.89 -11.94 18.30
C PRO A 136 3.06 -11.13 17.71
N ARG A 137 4.07 -11.78 17.11
CA ARG A 137 5.20 -11.07 16.49
C ARG A 137 4.78 -10.35 15.21
N LEU A 138 3.66 -10.75 14.60
CA LEU A 138 3.14 -10.20 13.35
C LEU A 138 2.92 -8.68 13.43
N ILE A 139 2.52 -8.16 14.60
CA ILE A 139 2.28 -6.72 14.82
C ILE A 139 3.55 -5.86 14.67
N HIS A 140 4.72 -6.45 14.87
CA HIS A 140 6.02 -5.79 14.78
C HIS A 140 6.78 -6.12 13.49
N ARG A 141 6.26 -7.03 12.66
CA ARG A 141 6.85 -7.32 11.34
C ARG A 141 6.70 -6.11 10.41
N ARG A 142 7.57 -6.08 9.41
CA ARG A 142 7.59 -5.07 8.36
C ARG A 142 7.47 -5.75 7.00
N SER A 143 6.79 -5.09 6.08
CA SER A 143 6.75 -5.47 4.68
C SER A 143 8.18 -5.67 4.14
N ARG A 144 8.33 -6.66 3.26
CA ARG A 144 9.59 -6.92 2.56
C ARG A 144 9.84 -5.93 1.41
N TYR A 145 8.85 -5.13 1.03
CA TYR A 145 9.02 -4.04 0.06
C TYR A 145 9.84 -2.88 0.63
N GLY A 146 10.33 -2.00 -0.24
CA GLY A 146 11.23 -0.92 0.11
C GLY A 146 10.66 0.09 1.11
N HIS A 147 9.33 0.29 1.14
CA HIS A 147 8.68 1.16 2.13
C HIS A 147 8.74 0.61 3.57
N ARG A 148 9.00 -0.70 3.77
CA ARG A 148 9.15 -1.35 5.10
C ARG A 148 8.00 -1.08 6.08
N SER A 149 6.77 -0.91 5.57
CA SER A 149 5.57 -0.59 6.37
C SER A 149 5.27 -1.68 7.39
N THR A 150 4.83 -1.29 8.58
CA THR A 150 4.14 -2.19 9.53
C THR A 150 2.65 -2.29 9.18
N LEU A 151 1.90 -3.19 9.81
CA LEU A 151 0.43 -3.26 9.63
C LEU A 151 -0.25 -1.92 9.89
N LEU A 152 0.20 -1.19 10.92
CA LEU A 152 -0.39 0.09 11.29
C LEU A 152 -0.22 1.15 10.19
N HIS A 153 0.86 1.13 9.41
CA HIS A 153 1.07 2.10 8.33
C HIS A 153 0.01 1.98 7.21
N TYR A 154 -0.52 0.78 6.96
CA TYR A 154 -1.56 0.58 5.95
C TYR A 154 -2.87 1.30 6.29
N VAL A 155 -3.09 1.65 7.57
CA VAL A 155 -4.20 2.53 8.00
C VAL A 155 -4.13 3.91 7.33
N GLY A 156 -2.94 4.41 7.03
CA GLY A 156 -2.78 5.68 6.33
C GLY A 156 -3.31 5.67 4.89
N SER A 157 -3.45 4.49 4.26
CA SER A 157 -3.85 4.34 2.85
C SER A 157 -3.11 5.32 1.93
N ASN A 158 -1.81 5.48 2.15
CA ASN A 158 -0.95 6.48 1.53
C ASN A 158 0.50 6.00 1.56
N GLY A 159 1.23 6.17 0.46
CA GLY A 159 2.61 5.72 0.32
C GLY A 159 2.80 4.20 0.36
N VAL A 160 1.73 3.44 0.13
CA VAL A 160 1.74 1.99 -0.09
C VAL A 160 1.32 1.71 -1.53
N GLU A 161 1.34 0.45 -1.94
CA GLU A 161 0.98 0.00 -3.29
C GLU A 161 -0.36 0.61 -3.71
N THR A 162 -0.46 1.22 -4.89
CA THR A 162 -1.63 2.03 -5.26
C THR A 162 -2.92 1.21 -5.22
N TYR A 163 -2.88 -0.05 -5.65
CA TYR A 163 -4.05 -0.96 -5.58
C TYR A 163 -4.50 -1.29 -4.14
N ARG A 164 -3.64 -1.09 -3.14
CA ARG A 164 -3.90 -1.33 -1.71
C ARG A 164 -4.37 -0.08 -0.96
N GLN A 165 -4.50 1.08 -1.60
CA GLN A 165 -5.04 2.30 -0.99
C GLN A 165 -6.58 2.23 -0.86
N ARG A 166 -7.03 1.25 -0.08
CA ARG A 166 -8.43 0.88 0.18
C ARG A 166 -8.75 1.20 1.63
N VAL A 167 -9.95 1.72 1.88
CA VAL A 167 -10.34 2.23 3.19
C VAL A 167 -11.58 1.50 3.69
N PRO A 168 -11.45 0.48 4.55
CA PRO A 168 -12.62 -0.12 5.20
C PRO A 168 -13.30 0.92 6.10
N LEU A 169 -14.64 1.02 6.09
CA LEU A 169 -15.32 2.07 6.87
C LEU A 169 -15.24 1.87 8.38
N ASN A 170 -14.88 0.66 8.84
CA ASN A 170 -14.55 0.36 10.24
C ASN A 170 -13.05 0.54 10.57
N LEU A 171 -12.29 1.32 9.78
CA LEU A 171 -10.83 1.48 9.95
C LEU A 171 -10.42 1.93 11.36
N ALA A 172 -11.23 2.72 12.08
CA ALA A 172 -10.94 3.12 13.46
C ALA A 172 -10.97 1.93 14.44
N GLU A 173 -11.84 0.95 14.21
CA GLU A 173 -11.89 -0.30 15.00
C GLU A 173 -10.64 -1.15 14.76
N ILE A 174 -10.26 -1.31 13.48
CA ILE A 174 -9.02 -1.99 13.09
C ILE A 174 -7.81 -1.30 13.73
N THR A 175 -7.76 0.02 13.70
CA THR A 175 -6.67 0.80 14.28
C THR A 175 -6.56 0.54 15.79
N ARG A 176 -7.70 0.50 16.51
CA ARG A 176 -7.73 0.14 17.93
C ARG A 176 -7.17 -1.26 18.17
N LEU A 177 -7.62 -2.25 17.40
CA LEU A 177 -7.11 -3.63 17.50
C LEU A 177 -5.59 -3.69 17.33
N LEU A 178 -5.03 -3.00 16.32
CA LEU A 178 -3.59 -3.00 16.08
C LEU A 178 -2.81 -2.33 17.23
N VAL A 179 -3.31 -1.20 17.75
CA VAL A 179 -2.72 -0.50 18.89
C VAL A 179 -2.75 -1.38 20.15
N GLU A 180 -3.89 -2.00 20.44
CA GLU A 180 -4.07 -2.92 21.58
C GLU A 180 -3.17 -4.15 21.47
N ALA A 181 -2.95 -4.65 20.24
CA ALA A 181 -1.99 -5.72 19.96
C ALA A 181 -0.52 -5.29 20.09
N GLY A 182 -0.23 -4.00 20.35
CA GLY A 182 1.11 -3.49 20.63
C GLY A 182 1.77 -2.71 19.51
N ALA A 183 1.06 -2.38 18.42
CA ALA A 183 1.62 -1.60 17.32
C ALA A 183 2.29 -0.30 17.80
N ASP A 184 3.48 -0.02 17.29
CA ASP A 184 4.18 1.23 17.55
C ASP A 184 3.65 2.34 16.64
N VAL A 185 2.88 3.26 17.22
CA VAL A 185 2.28 4.41 16.53
C VAL A 185 3.32 5.40 15.98
N ASN A 186 4.54 5.37 16.50
CA ASN A 186 5.65 6.25 16.10
C ASN A 186 6.67 5.54 15.20
N ALA A 187 6.46 4.27 14.86
CA ALA A 187 7.36 3.56 13.96
C ALA A 187 7.44 4.31 12.62
N PRO A 188 8.65 4.56 12.08
CA PRO A 188 8.80 5.17 10.77
C PRO A 188 8.69 4.11 9.66
N ALA A 189 8.26 4.54 8.48
CA ALA A 189 8.34 3.80 7.22
C ALA A 189 9.07 4.63 6.14
N ASN A 190 9.47 3.96 5.07
CA ASN A 190 10.46 4.43 4.10
C ASN A 190 9.86 5.04 2.81
N MET A 191 8.54 5.10 2.69
CA MET A 191 7.90 5.84 1.59
C MET A 191 8.28 7.33 1.63
N TYR A 192 8.29 7.97 0.46
CA TYR A 192 8.58 9.41 0.29
C TYR A 192 9.95 9.87 0.82
N GLY A 193 10.95 8.99 0.83
CA GLY A 193 12.28 9.30 1.36
C GLY A 193 12.45 9.03 2.86
N GLY A 194 11.41 8.51 3.52
CA GLY A 194 11.47 7.96 4.86
C GLY A 194 11.04 8.89 5.99
N GLY A 195 10.96 8.32 7.21
CA GLY A 195 10.49 9.01 8.41
C GLY A 195 8.96 9.14 8.51
N SER A 196 8.21 8.55 7.60
CA SER A 196 6.75 8.63 7.58
C SER A 196 6.13 7.81 8.72
N THR A 197 5.36 8.44 9.60
CA THR A 197 4.57 7.74 10.64
C THR A 197 3.14 7.47 10.15
N THR A 198 2.41 6.57 10.81
CA THR A 198 1.01 6.30 10.47
C THR A 198 0.15 7.57 10.55
N LEU A 199 0.32 8.37 11.59
CA LEU A 199 -0.43 9.62 11.75
C LEU A 199 -0.10 10.64 10.64
N GLY A 200 1.17 10.74 10.24
CA GLY A 200 1.59 11.62 9.14
C GLY A 200 0.97 11.20 7.79
N LEU A 201 0.99 9.89 7.50
CA LEU A 201 0.39 9.32 6.30
C LEU A 201 -1.13 9.55 6.27
N LEU A 202 -1.82 9.28 7.37
CA LEU A 202 -3.26 9.50 7.52
C LEU A 202 -3.62 10.98 7.29
N ALA A 203 -2.86 11.89 7.89
CA ALA A 203 -3.14 13.33 7.83
C ALA A 203 -2.99 13.93 6.42
N THR A 204 -2.22 13.28 5.55
CA THR A 204 -1.93 13.73 4.17
C THR A 204 -2.65 12.89 3.12
N SER A 205 -3.48 11.93 3.53
CA SER A 205 -4.15 11.01 2.62
C SER A 205 -5.55 11.47 2.23
N ASP A 206 -5.79 11.55 0.92
CA ASP A 206 -7.11 11.79 0.35
C ASP A 206 -8.08 10.62 0.60
N HIS A 207 -7.60 9.38 0.70
CA HIS A 207 -8.47 8.21 0.70
C HIS A 207 -9.30 8.11 1.99
N PRO A 208 -8.71 8.13 3.20
CA PRO A 208 -9.47 8.16 4.45
C PRO A 208 -10.33 9.42 4.59
N ALA A 209 -9.88 10.56 4.04
CA ALA A 209 -10.63 11.80 4.06
C ALA A 209 -11.93 11.69 3.24
N LYS A 210 -11.84 11.18 2.00
CA LYS A 210 -13.00 10.93 1.13
C LYS A 210 -13.92 9.83 1.65
N ALA A 211 -13.38 8.86 2.40
CA ALA A 211 -14.16 7.84 3.09
C ALA A 211 -14.86 8.36 4.36
N GLY A 212 -14.48 9.55 4.85
CA GLY A 212 -15.07 10.16 6.06
C GLY A 212 -14.61 9.53 7.38
N VAL A 213 -13.47 8.83 7.40
CA VAL A 213 -12.99 8.09 8.58
C VAL A 213 -11.74 8.70 9.25
N THR A 214 -11.15 9.73 8.65
CA THR A 214 -9.88 10.32 9.13
C THR A 214 -9.89 10.71 10.59
N ASP A 215 -10.93 11.42 11.05
CA ASP A 215 -10.97 11.98 12.40
C ASP A 215 -11.09 10.89 13.48
N ASP A 216 -11.89 9.85 13.22
CA ASP A 216 -12.05 8.71 14.13
C ASP A 216 -10.74 7.91 14.27
N VAL A 217 -10.03 7.70 13.16
CA VAL A 217 -8.74 7.01 13.16
C VAL A 217 -7.68 7.88 13.85
N ARG A 218 -7.63 9.18 13.55
CA ARG A 218 -6.72 10.14 14.16
C ARG A 218 -6.84 10.12 15.69
N LYS A 219 -8.07 10.18 16.20
CA LYS A 219 -8.34 10.14 17.64
C LYS A 219 -7.74 8.89 18.29
N VAL A 220 -7.89 7.72 17.68
CA VAL A 220 -7.31 6.47 18.20
C VAL A 220 -5.78 6.55 18.27
N LEU A 221 -5.14 7.05 17.22
CA LEU A 221 -3.67 7.17 17.17
C LEU A 221 -3.14 8.18 18.20
N GLU A 222 -3.80 9.32 18.37
CA GLU A 222 -3.42 10.37 19.32
C GLU A 222 -3.58 9.90 20.77
N GLU A 223 -4.69 9.24 21.10
CA GLU A 223 -4.90 8.63 22.41
C GLU A 223 -3.83 7.57 22.73
N ALA A 224 -3.47 6.75 21.74
CA ALA A 224 -2.43 5.73 21.88
C ALA A 224 -1.04 6.33 22.10
N ALA A 225 -0.71 7.40 21.36
CA ALA A 225 0.55 8.12 21.51
C ALA A 225 0.68 8.81 22.87
N ALA A 226 -0.43 9.34 23.42
CA ALA A 226 -0.46 9.98 24.73
C ALA A 226 -0.22 8.99 25.88
N ARG A 227 -0.70 7.74 25.77
CA ARG A 227 -0.53 6.69 26.81
C ARG A 227 0.91 6.15 26.93
N ARG A 228 1.76 6.42 25.93
CA ARG A 228 3.17 5.98 25.92
C ARG A 228 4.15 7.05 26.42
N ARG A 229 3.66 8.22 26.85
CA ARG A 229 4.43 9.27 27.52
C ARG A 229 4.33 9.14 29.03
#